data_AF-A0A928STS2-F1
#
_entry.id   AF-A0A928STS2-F1
#
_cell.length_a   1.000
_cell.length_b   1.000
_cell.length_c   1.000
_cell.angle_alpha   90.00
_cell.angle_beta   90.00
_cell.angle_gamma   90.00
#
_symmetry.space_group_name_H-M   'P 1'
#
loop_
_entity.id
_entity.type
_entity.pdbx_description
1 polymer ?
#
loop_
_entity_poly.entity_id
_entity_poly.type
_entity_poly.pdbx_seq_one_letter_code
_entity_poly.pdbx_strand_id
1 'polypeptide(L)'
;MQKDSIADASMFKPPSRLPVVLGVVGGLVVGAVSGGLIGAQAGKSGKSARGERTAASASSAAAAPSASASAAPAGSAAPGGATGGLAARAASGEEAAKKEIEARPVGERTADEVTALAKARVEAKKKELGELARKITLVPKVAKADKEVAARLKELSSDREIATDTLRMFASLPSPIGPDLLYGVVAGAKKSDTTELAEALLYSKDVRPKASLELSALLDLRRAEQCEDVKKALADVTRNADRRAIVPLMRYENKRGCGEKKTDDCWKCLREGDLLKEAQKAVQKRPAP
;
A
#
# COMPACT_ATOMS: atom_id res chain seq x y z
N MET A 1 -53.94 7.92 -33.67
CA MET A 1 -53.79 6.67 -34.43
C MET A 1 -52.50 6.00 -33.96
N GLN A 2 -52.52 4.67 -33.78
CA GLN A 2 -51.48 3.78 -33.18
C GLN A 2 -51.22 4.02 -31.68
N LYS A 3 -51.66 3.22 -30.69
CA LYS A 3 -52.07 1.81 -30.50
C LYS A 3 -50.96 0.74 -30.60
N ASP A 4 -50.92 -0.03 -29.50
CA ASP A 4 -50.36 -1.38 -29.23
C ASP A 4 -48.92 -1.46 -28.68
N SER A 5 -48.71 -1.84 -27.40
CA SER A 5 -48.72 -3.21 -26.81
C SER A 5 -47.48 -4.00 -27.27
N ILE A 6 -46.64 -4.61 -26.44
CA ILE A 6 -46.86 -5.82 -25.62
C ILE A 6 -45.66 -5.98 -24.64
N ALA A 7 -45.95 -6.56 -23.49
CA ALA A 7 -45.00 -7.02 -22.47
C ALA A 7 -44.20 -8.27 -22.90
N ASP A 8 -42.96 -8.41 -22.44
CA ASP A 8 -42.44 -9.75 -22.14
C ASP A 8 -41.51 -9.72 -20.93
N ALA A 9 -41.94 -10.45 -19.92
CA ALA A 9 -41.20 -10.80 -18.72
C ALA A 9 -40.87 -12.28 -18.84
N SER A 10 -39.71 -12.68 -18.31
CA SER A 10 -39.35 -14.02 -17.79
C SER A 10 -38.09 -14.61 -18.42
N MET A 11 -37.44 -15.46 -17.61
CA MET A 11 -36.29 -16.33 -17.91
C MET A 11 -34.90 -15.69 -17.87
N PHE A 12 -34.46 -15.31 -16.68
CA PHE A 12 -33.08 -15.61 -16.27
C PHE A 12 -33.08 -16.68 -15.18
N LYS A 13 -32.60 -17.85 -15.57
CA LYS A 13 -32.46 -19.09 -14.80
C LYS A 13 -31.23 -18.96 -13.88
N PRO A 14 -31.34 -19.11 -12.54
CA PRO A 14 -30.15 -19.11 -11.68
C PRO A 14 -29.37 -20.43 -11.85
N PRO A 15 -28.03 -20.41 -11.89
CA PRO A 15 -27.23 -21.63 -11.91
C PRO A 15 -27.30 -22.39 -10.58
N SER A 16 -27.46 -23.69 -10.73
CA SER A 16 -27.63 -24.72 -9.71
C SER A 16 -26.47 -24.74 -8.69
N ARG A 17 -26.85 -24.80 -7.41
CA ARG A 17 -25.95 -25.07 -6.29
C ARG A 17 -25.49 -26.53 -6.36
N LEU A 18 -24.17 -26.76 -6.47
CA LEU A 18 -23.58 -28.07 -6.24
C LEU A 18 -23.25 -28.24 -4.74
N PRO A 19 -23.51 -29.42 -4.15
CA PRO A 19 -23.32 -29.67 -2.73
C PRO A 19 -21.84 -29.78 -2.34
N VAL A 20 -21.54 -29.15 -1.21
CA VAL A 20 -20.32 -29.28 -0.42
C VAL A 20 -20.22 -30.73 0.08
N VAL A 21 -19.15 -31.43 -0.30
CA VAL A 21 -18.74 -32.68 0.35
C VAL A 21 -17.66 -32.35 1.37
N LEU A 22 -18.04 -32.37 2.65
CA LEU A 22 -17.13 -32.37 3.80
C LEU A 22 -16.40 -33.72 3.81
N GLY A 23 -15.10 -33.71 3.53
CA GLY A 23 -14.18 -34.81 3.85
C GLY A 23 -13.50 -34.54 5.18
N VAL A 24 -13.98 -35.20 6.25
CA VAL A 24 -13.34 -35.25 7.57
C VAL A 24 -12.33 -36.40 7.56
N VAL A 25 -11.05 -36.08 7.64
CA VAL A 25 -9.96 -37.01 8.03
C VAL A 25 -9.10 -36.18 8.99
N GLY A 26 -9.04 -36.44 10.30
CA GLY A 26 -8.87 -37.74 10.93
C GLY A 26 -7.37 -38.03 11.05
N GLY A 27 -6.65 -37.20 11.80
CA GLY A 27 -5.19 -37.29 11.95
C GLY A 27 -4.74 -36.85 13.34
N LEU A 28 -4.84 -37.79 14.27
CA LEU A 28 -4.40 -37.71 15.65
C LEU A 28 -2.88 -37.95 15.68
N VAL A 29 -2.09 -36.92 16.01
CA VAL A 29 -0.66 -37.08 16.31
C VAL A 29 -0.43 -36.72 17.77
N VAL A 30 -0.31 -37.77 18.57
CA VAL A 30 0.24 -37.76 19.93
C VAL A 30 1.76 -37.68 19.78
N GLY A 31 2.34 -36.54 20.15
CA GLY A 31 3.78 -36.31 20.19
C GLY A 31 4.19 -35.87 21.58
N ALA A 32 4.90 -36.75 22.27
CA ALA A 32 5.33 -36.66 23.65
C ALA A 32 6.56 -35.75 23.85
N VAL A 33 6.60 -35.12 25.03
CA VAL A 33 7.75 -34.98 25.96
C VAL A 33 9.10 -34.47 25.43
N SER A 34 9.45 -33.26 25.88
CA SER A 34 10.72 -32.90 26.55
C SER A 34 10.64 -31.40 26.88
N GLY A 35 10.72 -30.92 28.12
CA GLY A 35 11.68 -31.28 29.16
C GLY A 35 12.90 -30.37 29.03
N GLY A 36 12.83 -29.14 29.55
CA GLY A 36 13.90 -28.15 29.43
C GLY A 36 13.76 -27.00 30.42
N LEU A 37 14.30 -27.22 31.61
CA LEU A 37 14.62 -26.22 32.64
C LEU A 37 15.74 -25.28 32.16
N ILE A 38 15.97 -24.21 32.91
CA ILE A 38 17.10 -23.23 32.91
C ILE A 38 16.80 -21.99 32.06
N GLY A 39 16.83 -20.76 32.57
CA GLY A 39 17.24 -20.27 33.88
C GLY A 39 16.81 -18.80 34.07
N ALA A 40 16.65 -18.43 35.34
CA ALA A 40 16.44 -17.05 35.77
C ALA A 40 17.73 -16.25 35.58
N GLN A 41 17.65 -15.12 34.86
CA GLN A 41 18.62 -14.03 35.05
C GLN A 41 17.92 -12.84 35.68
N ALA A 42 18.19 -12.70 36.98
CA ALA A 42 18.00 -11.48 37.73
C ALA A 42 19.06 -10.46 37.29
N GLY A 43 18.64 -9.42 36.58
CA GLY A 43 19.50 -8.31 36.11
C GLY A 43 19.11 -7.02 36.80
N LYS A 44 19.91 -6.68 37.82
CA LYS A 44 19.99 -5.45 38.62
C LYS A 44 19.42 -4.15 38.05
N SER A 45 18.69 -3.48 38.95
CA SER A 45 18.48 -2.04 39.09
C SER A 45 19.65 -1.17 38.64
N GLY A 46 19.33 -0.17 37.81
CA GLY A 46 20.17 1.00 37.53
C GLY A 46 19.33 2.26 37.59
N LYS A 47 19.49 3.00 38.69
CA LYS A 47 18.85 4.27 39.05
C LYS A 47 19.86 5.39 38.80
N SER A 48 19.59 6.35 37.90
CA SER A 48 20.17 7.71 37.92
C SER A 48 19.56 8.57 36.81
N ALA A 49 18.80 9.61 37.16
CA ALA A 49 19.20 11.04 37.16
C ALA A 49 19.14 11.64 35.74
N ARG A 50 18.11 12.42 35.37
CA ARG A 50 17.87 13.85 35.67
C ARG A 50 19.08 14.77 35.40
N GLY A 51 18.99 15.49 34.29
CA GLY A 51 19.66 16.75 33.94
C GLY A 51 19.10 17.12 32.56
N GLU A 52 18.26 18.13 32.34
CA GLU A 52 18.30 19.56 32.66
C GLU A 52 19.55 20.29 32.16
N ARG A 53 19.30 21.16 31.15
CA ARG A 53 20.15 22.24 30.60
C ARG A 53 21.28 21.74 29.70
N THR A 54 21.60 22.36 28.55
CA THR A 54 21.63 23.80 28.28
C THR A 54 21.66 24.02 26.77
N ALA A 55 20.97 25.05 26.29
CA ALA A 55 21.19 25.62 24.97
C ALA A 55 22.56 26.32 24.92
N ALA A 56 23.28 26.18 23.80
CA ALA A 56 24.41 27.04 23.47
C ALA A 56 24.47 27.24 21.94
N SER A 57 24.11 28.45 21.53
CA SER A 57 24.55 29.08 20.29
C SER A 57 26.01 29.56 20.43
N ALA A 58 26.81 29.36 19.39
CA ALA A 58 27.83 30.28 18.84
C ALA A 58 28.71 29.44 17.87
N SER A 59 28.75 29.73 16.57
CA SER A 59 29.39 30.86 15.87
C SER A 59 30.78 30.47 15.35
N SER A 60 30.91 30.57 14.02
CA SER A 60 32.10 30.88 13.21
C SER A 60 33.44 30.19 13.49
N ALA A 61 33.90 29.44 12.50
CA ALA A 61 35.26 29.62 11.98
C ALA A 61 35.31 29.25 10.49
N ALA A 62 35.66 30.25 9.69
CA ALA A 62 36.03 30.12 8.29
C ALA A 62 37.35 29.37 8.15
N ALA A 63 37.42 28.45 7.18
CA ALA A 63 38.68 27.98 6.62
C ALA A 63 38.46 27.52 5.16
N ALA A 64 38.92 28.35 4.24
CA ALA A 64 39.37 27.97 2.91
C ALA A 64 40.75 28.66 2.72
N PRO A 65 41.61 28.28 1.76
CA PRO A 65 41.52 27.18 0.80
C PRO A 65 42.79 26.28 0.81
N SER A 66 42.72 25.10 0.18
CA SER A 66 43.91 24.47 -0.37
C SER A 66 43.56 23.85 -1.71
N ALA A 67 44.02 24.56 -2.75
CA ALA A 67 44.03 24.12 -4.12
C ALA A 67 44.98 22.92 -4.23
N SER A 68 44.43 21.76 -4.56
CA SER A 68 45.21 20.63 -5.09
C SER A 68 44.73 20.41 -6.52
N ALA A 69 45.49 20.96 -7.45
CA ALA A 69 45.32 20.76 -8.88
C ALA A 69 45.56 19.28 -9.20
N SER A 70 44.48 18.51 -9.31
CA SER A 70 44.51 17.17 -9.89
C SER A 70 44.32 17.31 -11.39
N ALA A 71 45.39 17.02 -12.13
CA ALA A 71 45.44 17.00 -13.57
C ALA A 71 44.33 16.10 -14.14
N ALA A 72 43.49 16.69 -15.00
CA ALA A 72 42.53 15.98 -15.82
C ALA A 72 43.26 15.22 -16.94
N PRO A 73 43.04 13.91 -17.14
CA PRO A 73 43.38 13.30 -18.41
C PRO A 73 42.43 13.85 -19.48
N ALA A 74 43.01 14.54 -20.46
CA ALA A 74 42.35 14.92 -21.71
C ALA A 74 42.03 13.66 -22.51
N GLY A 75 40.95 12.98 -22.14
CA GLY A 75 40.33 11.91 -22.89
C GLY A 75 39.46 12.50 -24.00
N SER A 76 40.10 12.73 -25.15
CA SER A 76 39.54 12.74 -26.51
C SER A 76 38.01 12.80 -26.60
N ALA A 77 37.46 14.01 -26.58
CA ALA A 77 36.10 14.27 -27.03
C ALA A 77 36.05 14.05 -28.54
N ALA A 78 35.47 12.91 -28.96
CA ALA A 78 35.05 12.74 -30.34
C ALA A 78 33.77 13.58 -30.59
N PRO A 79 33.70 14.34 -31.69
CA PRO A 79 32.50 15.07 -32.07
C PRO A 79 31.53 14.10 -32.79
N GLY A 80 30.39 13.85 -32.16
CA GLY A 80 29.29 13.06 -32.74
C GLY A 80 27.96 13.69 -32.38
N GLY A 81 27.64 14.81 -33.03
CA GLY A 81 26.33 15.43 -32.93
C GLY A 81 25.26 14.60 -33.62
N ALA A 82 24.04 14.73 -33.08
CA ALA A 82 22.74 14.28 -33.59
C ALA A 82 22.44 12.78 -33.43
N THR A 83 21.39 12.50 -32.64
CA THR A 83 20.83 11.18 -32.27
C THR A 83 21.65 10.44 -31.20
N GLY A 84 21.06 10.28 -30.00
CA GLY A 84 21.65 9.41 -28.99
C GLY A 84 21.89 8.01 -29.56
N GLY A 85 22.98 7.36 -29.16
CA GLY A 85 23.29 5.98 -29.58
C GLY A 85 22.10 5.03 -29.38
N LEU A 86 22.13 3.85 -30.04
CA LEU A 86 21.02 2.89 -30.03
C LEU A 86 20.45 2.62 -28.61
N ALA A 87 21.33 2.48 -27.62
CA ALA A 87 20.94 2.33 -26.21
C ALA A 87 20.20 3.55 -25.63
N ALA A 88 20.61 4.78 -25.95
CA ALA A 88 19.92 5.99 -25.49
C ALA A 88 18.51 6.11 -26.09
N ARG A 89 18.36 5.82 -27.39
CA ARG A 89 17.06 5.77 -28.07
C ARG A 89 16.15 4.70 -27.49
N ALA A 90 16.67 3.49 -27.29
CA ALA A 90 15.93 2.42 -26.63
C ALA A 90 15.50 2.80 -25.21
N ALA A 91 16.40 3.40 -24.40
CA ALA A 91 16.08 3.83 -23.04
C ALA A 91 14.96 4.88 -22.97
N SER A 92 14.82 5.73 -24.00
CA SER A 92 13.70 6.69 -24.12
C SER A 92 12.37 6.05 -24.57
N GLY A 93 12.38 4.76 -24.88
CA GLY A 93 11.22 3.99 -25.33
C GLY A 93 10.98 4.06 -26.84
N GLU A 94 12.00 4.31 -27.66
CA GLU A 94 11.88 4.22 -29.13
C GLU A 94 11.74 2.75 -29.57
N GLU A 95 10.58 2.39 -30.12
CA GLU A 95 10.26 0.99 -30.46
C GLU A 95 11.17 0.37 -31.51
N ALA A 96 11.66 1.16 -32.48
CA ALA A 96 12.60 0.67 -33.49
C ALA A 96 13.93 0.27 -32.84
N ALA A 97 14.49 1.12 -31.99
CA ALA A 97 15.73 0.86 -31.27
C ALA A 97 15.59 -0.33 -30.29
N LYS A 98 14.45 -0.46 -29.60
CA LYS A 98 14.16 -1.62 -28.73
C LYS A 98 14.16 -2.91 -29.53
N LYS A 99 13.42 -2.97 -30.64
CA LYS A 99 13.33 -4.15 -31.50
C LYS A 99 14.68 -4.54 -32.08
N GLU A 100 15.50 -3.57 -32.46
CA GLU A 100 16.85 -3.83 -32.97
C GLU A 100 17.73 -4.51 -31.91
N ILE A 101 17.70 -4.04 -30.66
CA ILE A 101 18.44 -4.67 -29.56
C ILE A 101 17.86 -6.06 -29.22
N GLU A 102 16.53 -6.19 -29.18
CA GLU A 102 15.84 -7.45 -28.86
C GLU A 102 16.03 -8.54 -29.91
N ALA A 103 16.25 -8.17 -31.17
CA ALA A 103 16.57 -9.11 -32.25
C ALA A 103 17.95 -9.76 -32.09
N ARG A 104 18.87 -9.14 -31.35
CA ARG A 104 20.20 -9.70 -31.09
C ARG A 104 20.15 -10.77 -29.99
N PRO A 105 20.92 -11.86 -30.07
CA PRO A 105 21.06 -12.84 -29.00
C PRO A 105 21.53 -12.20 -27.68
N VAL A 106 21.11 -12.74 -26.53
CA VAL A 106 21.43 -12.17 -25.21
C VAL A 106 22.94 -12.02 -24.97
N GLY A 107 23.75 -12.96 -25.46
CA GLY A 107 25.22 -12.91 -25.32
C GLY A 107 25.91 -11.86 -26.20
N GLU A 108 25.22 -11.29 -27.18
CA GLU A 108 25.75 -10.25 -28.08
C GLU A 108 25.31 -8.84 -27.66
N ARG A 109 24.45 -8.72 -26.65
CA ARG A 109 23.99 -7.44 -26.13
C ARG A 109 25.00 -6.87 -25.15
N THR A 110 25.30 -5.59 -25.31
CA THR A 110 26.14 -4.86 -24.35
C THR A 110 25.38 -4.59 -23.04
N ALA A 111 26.11 -4.34 -21.95
CA ALA A 111 25.51 -3.98 -20.66
C ALA A 111 24.62 -2.73 -20.76
N ASP A 112 25.01 -1.75 -21.58
CA ASP A 112 24.27 -0.51 -21.82
C ASP A 112 22.95 -0.78 -22.55
N GLU A 113 22.96 -1.66 -23.55
CA GLU A 113 21.75 -2.06 -24.29
C GLU A 113 20.76 -2.84 -23.41
N VAL A 114 21.26 -3.76 -22.58
CA VAL A 114 20.42 -4.49 -21.62
C VAL A 114 19.78 -3.53 -20.62
N THR A 115 20.57 -2.59 -20.07
CA THR A 115 20.08 -1.57 -19.15
C THR A 115 19.10 -0.61 -19.83
N ALA A 116 19.33 -0.28 -21.11
CA ALA A 116 18.42 0.53 -21.90
C ALA A 116 17.06 -0.14 -22.08
N LEU A 117 17.02 -1.45 -22.37
CA LEU A 117 15.77 -2.21 -22.45
C LEU A 117 15.01 -2.22 -21.11
N ALA A 118 15.72 -2.33 -19.98
CA ALA A 118 15.09 -2.22 -18.66
C ALA A 118 14.44 -0.85 -18.45
N LYS A 119 15.17 0.24 -18.71
CA LYS A 119 14.63 1.62 -18.65
C LYS A 119 13.43 1.81 -19.57
N ALA A 120 13.49 1.27 -20.79
CA ALA A 120 12.41 1.33 -21.76
C ALA A 120 11.11 0.70 -21.23
N ARG A 121 11.21 -0.43 -20.51
CA ARG A 121 10.05 -1.09 -19.89
C ARG A 121 9.43 -0.23 -18.80
N VAL A 122 10.25 0.44 -17.99
CA VAL A 122 9.76 1.39 -16.97
C VAL A 122 9.04 2.56 -17.63
N GLU A 123 9.61 3.14 -18.69
CA GLU A 123 8.95 4.23 -19.43
C GLU A 123 7.64 3.79 -20.11
N ALA A 124 7.58 2.55 -20.63
CA ALA A 124 6.32 1.98 -21.13
C ALA A 124 5.26 1.88 -20.03
N LYS A 125 5.62 1.38 -18.84
CA LYS A 125 4.73 1.34 -17.67
C LYS A 125 4.29 2.73 -17.22
N LYS A 126 5.16 3.75 -17.29
CA LYS A 126 4.78 5.16 -17.00
C LYS A 126 3.76 5.69 -17.97
N LYS A 127 3.93 5.43 -19.28
CA LYS A 127 2.96 5.83 -20.31
C LYS A 127 1.61 5.18 -20.05
N GLU A 128 1.60 3.87 -19.81
CA GLU A 128 0.41 3.12 -19.45
C GLU A 128 -0.26 3.66 -18.18
N LEU A 129 0.52 3.94 -17.13
CA LEU A 129 0.01 4.54 -15.90
C LEU A 129 -0.68 5.89 -16.16
N GLY A 130 -0.12 6.70 -17.05
CA GLY A 130 -0.73 7.96 -17.49
C GLY A 130 -2.05 7.76 -18.24
N GLU A 131 -2.16 6.73 -19.07
CA GLU A 131 -3.41 6.37 -19.75
C GLU A 131 -4.47 5.85 -18.77
N LEU A 132 -4.08 5.00 -17.83
CA LEU A 132 -4.95 4.51 -16.76
C LEU A 132 -5.44 5.66 -15.87
N ALA A 133 -4.56 6.59 -15.51
CA ALA A 133 -4.93 7.78 -14.73
C ALA A 133 -6.01 8.62 -15.46
N ARG A 134 -5.85 8.83 -16.77
CA ARG A 134 -6.87 9.53 -17.60
C ARG A 134 -8.17 8.74 -17.66
N LYS A 135 -8.11 7.42 -17.91
CA LYS A 135 -9.29 6.54 -17.97
C LYS A 135 -10.08 6.58 -16.66
N ILE A 136 -9.40 6.50 -15.52
CA ILE A 136 -10.01 6.54 -14.18
C ILE A 136 -10.56 7.94 -13.87
N THR A 137 -9.87 9.01 -14.29
CA THR A 137 -10.35 10.37 -14.09
C THR A 137 -11.66 10.61 -14.85
N LEU A 138 -11.77 10.09 -16.08
CA LEU A 138 -12.98 10.22 -16.91
C LEU A 138 -14.11 9.30 -16.43
N VAL A 139 -13.79 8.07 -16.01
CA VAL A 139 -14.77 7.09 -15.58
C VAL A 139 -14.31 6.41 -14.29
N PRO A 140 -14.50 7.03 -13.10
CA PRO A 140 -13.94 6.52 -11.84
C PRO A 140 -14.29 5.08 -11.49
N LYS A 141 -15.47 4.62 -11.90
CA LYS A 141 -15.95 3.25 -11.65
C LYS A 141 -15.08 2.17 -12.31
N VAL A 142 -14.35 2.48 -13.38
CA VAL A 142 -13.51 1.49 -14.09
C VAL A 142 -12.40 0.94 -13.21
N ALA A 143 -11.89 1.71 -12.25
CA ALA A 143 -10.84 1.24 -11.35
C ALA A 143 -11.24 0.02 -10.51
N LYS A 144 -12.55 -0.20 -10.30
CA LYS A 144 -13.10 -1.33 -9.51
C LYS A 144 -13.93 -2.30 -10.33
N ALA A 145 -14.73 -1.79 -11.26
CA ALA A 145 -15.67 -2.61 -12.04
C ALA A 145 -14.97 -3.42 -13.15
N ASP A 146 -13.91 -2.85 -13.74
CA ASP A 146 -13.14 -3.50 -14.78
C ASP A 146 -12.02 -4.31 -14.14
N LYS A 147 -12.14 -5.64 -14.22
CA LYS A 147 -11.21 -6.58 -13.60
C LYS A 147 -9.79 -6.47 -14.17
N GLU A 148 -9.67 -6.13 -15.45
CA GLU A 148 -8.36 -6.01 -16.11
C GLU A 148 -7.65 -4.74 -15.62
N VAL A 149 -8.38 -3.63 -15.53
CA VAL A 149 -7.86 -2.39 -14.94
C VAL A 149 -7.46 -2.62 -13.49
N ALA A 150 -8.33 -3.23 -12.67
CA ALA A 150 -8.04 -3.48 -11.26
C ALA A 150 -6.80 -4.40 -11.08
N ALA A 151 -6.67 -5.46 -11.89
CA ALA A 151 -5.51 -6.35 -11.88
C ALA A 151 -4.23 -5.59 -12.26
N ARG A 152 -4.31 -4.73 -13.30
CA ARG A 152 -3.16 -3.97 -13.76
C ARG A 152 -2.70 -2.91 -12.76
N LEU A 153 -3.62 -2.19 -12.12
CA LEU A 153 -3.30 -1.27 -11.02
C LEU A 153 -2.63 -1.98 -9.85
N LYS A 154 -3.08 -3.21 -9.53
CA LYS A 154 -2.47 -4.04 -8.49
C LYS A 154 -1.06 -4.48 -8.86
N GLU A 155 -0.85 -4.88 -10.12
CA GLU A 155 0.46 -5.25 -10.64
C GLU A 155 1.43 -4.05 -10.57
N LEU A 156 1.05 -2.91 -11.14
CA LEU A 156 1.88 -1.70 -11.17
C LEU A 156 2.21 -1.16 -9.77
N SER A 157 1.26 -1.24 -8.82
CA SER A 157 1.52 -0.82 -7.43
C SER A 157 2.40 -1.79 -6.65
N SER A 158 2.57 -3.02 -7.11
CA SER A 158 3.45 -4.03 -6.49
C SER A 158 4.81 -4.14 -7.19
N ASP A 159 4.97 -3.53 -8.35
CA ASP A 159 6.19 -3.56 -9.15
C ASP A 159 7.23 -2.57 -8.60
N ARG A 160 8.40 -3.09 -8.24
CA ARG A 160 9.45 -2.31 -7.57
C ARG A 160 9.90 -1.06 -8.34
N GLU A 161 9.85 -1.09 -9.67
CA GLU A 161 10.39 -0.01 -10.50
C GLU A 161 9.39 1.14 -10.69
N ILE A 162 8.08 0.87 -10.58
CA ILE A 162 7.01 1.84 -10.88
C ILE A 162 6.02 2.05 -9.73
N ALA A 163 6.15 1.31 -8.62
CA ALA A 163 5.23 1.40 -7.49
C ALA A 163 5.13 2.84 -6.95
N THR A 164 6.25 3.55 -6.78
CA THR A 164 6.25 4.94 -6.29
C THR A 164 5.45 5.87 -7.19
N ASP A 165 5.63 5.80 -8.51
CA ASP A 165 4.86 6.58 -9.49
C ASP A 165 3.38 6.19 -9.46
N THR A 166 3.08 4.89 -9.33
CA THR A 166 1.71 4.37 -9.25
C THR A 166 0.98 4.86 -8.01
N LEU A 167 1.61 4.82 -6.84
CA LEU A 167 1.03 5.31 -5.60
C LEU A 167 0.86 6.83 -5.61
N ARG A 168 1.81 7.56 -6.20
CA ARG A 168 1.66 9.01 -6.43
C ARG A 168 0.50 9.32 -7.36
N MET A 169 0.30 8.51 -8.41
CA MET A 169 -0.85 8.63 -9.29
C MET A 169 -2.15 8.43 -8.50
N PHE A 170 -2.25 7.40 -7.65
CA PHE A 170 -3.43 7.20 -6.79
C PHE A 170 -3.73 8.41 -5.90
N ALA A 171 -2.70 8.99 -5.27
CA ALA A 171 -2.84 10.20 -4.45
C ALA A 171 -3.33 11.42 -5.24
N SER A 172 -2.97 11.52 -6.53
CA SER A 172 -3.34 12.62 -7.40
C SER A 172 -4.78 12.56 -7.92
N LEU A 173 -5.45 11.40 -7.85
CA LEU A 173 -6.82 11.25 -8.34
C LEU A 173 -7.78 12.17 -7.57
N PRO A 174 -8.72 12.86 -8.25
CA PRO A 174 -9.62 13.82 -7.62
C PRO A 174 -10.79 13.18 -6.85
N SER A 175 -11.04 11.88 -7.05
CA SER A 175 -12.18 11.18 -6.45
C SER A 175 -11.76 10.27 -5.29
N PRO A 176 -12.73 9.82 -4.44
CA PRO A 176 -12.45 8.91 -3.33
C PRO A 176 -11.80 7.58 -3.73
N ILE A 177 -11.77 7.28 -5.03
CA ILE A 177 -11.09 6.11 -5.57
C ILE A 177 -9.59 6.10 -5.26
N GLY A 178 -8.93 7.26 -5.24
CA GLY A 178 -7.49 7.35 -4.98
C GLY A 178 -7.13 6.84 -3.58
N PRO A 179 -7.71 7.41 -2.52
CA PRO A 179 -7.59 6.88 -1.16
C PRO A 179 -7.99 5.41 -1.02
N ASP A 180 -9.05 4.96 -1.70
CA ASP A 180 -9.47 3.55 -1.69
C ASP A 180 -8.41 2.62 -2.30
N LEU A 181 -7.78 3.02 -3.42
CA LEU A 181 -6.71 2.26 -4.06
C LEU A 181 -5.47 2.20 -3.16
N LEU A 182 -5.08 3.32 -2.55
CA LEU A 182 -4.00 3.35 -1.55
C LEU A 182 -4.30 2.43 -0.36
N TYR A 183 -5.53 2.47 0.17
CA TYR A 183 -5.94 1.58 1.24
C TYR A 183 -5.88 0.10 0.83
N GLY A 184 -6.25 -0.22 -0.42
CA GLY A 184 -6.15 -1.57 -0.97
C GLY A 184 -4.72 -2.13 -0.93
N VAL A 185 -3.72 -1.28 -1.19
CA VAL A 185 -2.29 -1.64 -1.08
C VAL A 185 -1.92 -1.91 0.38
N VAL A 186 -2.33 -1.04 1.31
CA VAL A 186 -2.01 -1.16 2.74
C VAL A 186 -2.70 -2.37 3.39
N ALA A 187 -3.94 -2.67 3.01
CA ALA A 187 -4.75 -3.69 3.66
C ALA A 187 -4.39 -5.13 3.25
N GLY A 188 -3.88 -5.32 2.03
CA GLY A 188 -3.66 -6.65 1.45
C GLY A 188 -2.24 -7.20 1.53
N ALA A 189 -1.27 -6.40 1.98
CA ALA A 189 0.15 -6.73 1.84
C ALA A 189 0.89 -6.88 3.19
N LYS A 190 1.99 -7.62 3.16
CA LYS A 190 2.98 -7.60 4.24
C LYS A 190 3.64 -6.22 4.28
N LYS A 191 4.11 -5.80 5.47
CA LYS A 191 4.86 -4.56 5.63
C LYS A 191 6.06 -4.54 4.66
N SER A 192 6.15 -3.48 3.88
CA SER A 192 7.19 -3.14 2.92
C SER A 192 7.25 -1.63 2.70
N ASP A 193 8.34 -1.13 2.10
CA ASP A 193 8.50 0.28 1.73
C ASP A 193 7.32 0.79 0.88
N THR A 194 6.79 -0.05 0.00
CA THR A 194 5.59 0.25 -0.80
C THR A 194 4.35 0.47 0.08
N THR A 195 4.11 -0.41 1.06
CA THR A 195 2.96 -0.24 1.96
C THR A 195 3.13 0.94 2.90
N GLU A 196 4.37 1.24 3.33
CA GLU A 196 4.67 2.39 4.18
C GLU A 196 4.47 3.69 3.42
N LEU A 197 4.93 3.77 2.16
CA LEU A 197 4.67 4.90 1.27
C LEU A 197 3.16 5.07 1.00
N ALA A 198 2.45 3.97 0.72
CA ALA A 198 1.00 4.01 0.50
C ALA A 198 0.26 4.53 1.75
N GLU A 199 0.67 4.10 2.94
CA GLU A 199 0.12 4.59 4.21
C GLU A 199 0.46 6.07 4.45
N ALA A 200 1.70 6.49 4.22
CA ALA A 200 2.10 7.89 4.33
C ALA A 200 1.30 8.80 3.39
N LEU A 201 1.11 8.38 2.14
CA LEU A 201 0.27 9.09 1.17
C LEU A 201 -1.19 9.11 1.61
N LEU A 202 -1.74 8.02 2.13
CA LEU A 202 -3.14 7.95 2.57
C LEU A 202 -3.47 8.94 3.69
N TYR A 203 -2.50 9.20 4.58
CA TYR A 203 -2.61 10.17 5.67
C TYR A 203 -2.07 11.57 5.33
N SER A 204 -1.64 11.81 4.09
CA SER A 204 -1.15 13.13 3.66
C SER A 204 -2.28 14.16 3.61
N LYS A 205 -1.91 15.44 3.72
CA LYS A 205 -2.86 16.57 3.81
C LYS A 205 -3.75 16.70 2.57
N ASP A 206 -3.24 16.33 1.41
CA ASP A 206 -3.93 16.43 0.12
C ASP A 206 -4.78 15.19 -0.22
N VAL A 207 -4.50 14.04 0.40
CA VAL A 207 -5.23 12.78 0.14
C VAL A 207 -6.30 12.51 1.20
N ARG A 208 -6.00 12.76 2.48
CA ARG A 208 -6.91 12.45 3.60
C ARG A 208 -8.31 13.07 3.44
N PRO A 209 -8.47 14.32 2.95
CA PRO A 209 -9.80 14.93 2.73
C PRO A 209 -10.58 14.33 1.56
N LYS A 210 -9.93 13.63 0.63
CA LYS A 210 -10.57 12.98 -0.52
C LYS A 210 -11.18 11.62 -0.16
N ALA A 211 -10.81 11.05 0.99
CA ALA A 211 -11.29 9.74 1.40
C ALA A 211 -12.81 9.73 1.51
N SER A 212 -13.43 8.60 1.15
CA SER A 212 -14.87 8.42 1.35
C SER A 212 -15.20 8.51 2.85
N LEU A 213 -16.47 8.72 3.18
CA LEU A 213 -16.90 8.80 4.58
C LEU A 213 -16.61 7.49 5.32
N GLU A 214 -16.84 6.35 4.65
CA GLU A 214 -16.61 5.00 5.16
C GLU A 214 -15.12 4.75 5.42
N LEU A 215 -14.26 5.12 4.46
CA LEU A 215 -12.82 4.99 4.59
C LEU A 215 -12.29 5.94 5.67
N SER A 216 -12.81 7.17 5.76
CA SER A 216 -12.42 8.14 6.79
C SER A 216 -12.61 7.59 8.19
N ALA A 217 -13.80 7.06 8.50
CA ALA A 217 -14.10 6.46 9.80
C ALA A 217 -13.14 5.30 10.12
N LEU A 218 -12.82 4.48 9.11
CA LEU A 218 -11.86 3.39 9.24
C LEU A 218 -10.43 3.88 9.50
N LEU A 219 -9.98 4.94 8.82
CA LEU A 219 -8.65 5.49 9.00
C LEU A 219 -8.47 6.10 10.39
N ASP A 220 -9.52 6.75 10.91
CA ASP A 220 -9.53 7.30 12.27
C ASP A 220 -9.49 6.17 13.31
N LEU A 221 -10.25 5.09 13.10
CA LEU A 221 -10.18 3.88 13.94
C LEU A 221 -8.78 3.26 13.97
N ARG A 222 -8.04 3.27 12.85
CA ARG A 222 -6.68 2.70 12.78
C ARG A 222 -5.63 3.57 13.49
N ARG A 223 -5.85 4.88 13.56
CA ARG A 223 -4.98 5.85 14.25
C ARG A 223 -5.29 6.01 15.73
N ALA A 224 -6.45 5.57 16.18
CA ALA A 224 -6.81 5.63 17.58
C ALA A 224 -5.92 4.70 18.42
N GLU A 225 -5.08 5.31 19.26
CA GLU A 225 -4.16 4.59 20.17
C GLU A 225 -4.66 4.60 21.61
N GLN A 226 -5.39 5.64 22.00
CA GLN A 226 -5.95 5.77 23.35
C GLN A 226 -7.37 5.27 23.39
N CYS A 227 -7.74 4.69 24.54
CA CYS A 227 -9.08 4.18 24.80
C CYS A 227 -10.19 5.18 24.40
N GLU A 228 -10.08 6.45 24.80
CA GLU A 228 -11.12 7.45 24.55
C GLU A 228 -11.20 7.84 23.07
N ASP A 229 -10.07 7.81 22.36
CA ASP A 229 -10.04 8.03 20.91
C ASP A 229 -10.69 6.85 20.19
N VAL A 230 -10.47 5.62 20.66
CA VAL A 230 -11.15 4.44 20.11
C VAL A 230 -12.66 4.52 20.36
N LYS A 231 -13.12 4.93 21.55
CA LYS A 231 -14.57 5.12 21.80
C LYS A 231 -15.19 6.13 20.82
N LYS A 232 -14.52 7.28 20.62
CA LYS A 232 -14.97 8.30 19.65
C LYS A 232 -15.00 7.75 18.22
N ALA A 233 -13.94 7.05 17.81
CA ALA A 233 -13.84 6.44 16.49
C ALA A 233 -14.90 5.34 16.30
N LEU A 234 -15.20 4.53 17.33
CA LEU A 234 -16.22 3.48 17.27
C LEU A 234 -17.62 4.06 17.01
N ALA A 235 -17.96 5.19 17.62
CA ALA A 235 -19.23 5.85 17.34
C ALA A 235 -19.37 6.25 15.86
N ASP A 236 -18.27 6.72 15.25
CA ASP A 236 -18.25 7.06 13.84
C ASP A 236 -18.26 5.82 12.92
N VAL A 237 -17.48 4.80 13.27
CA VAL A 237 -17.45 3.50 12.58
C VAL A 237 -18.83 2.85 12.56
N THR A 238 -19.58 2.90 13.67
CA THR A 238 -20.95 2.35 13.73
C THR A 238 -21.86 3.01 12.70
N ARG A 239 -21.77 4.34 12.53
CA ARG A 239 -22.60 5.09 11.57
C ARG A 239 -22.12 4.90 10.13
N ASN A 240 -20.81 4.99 9.92
CA ASN A 240 -20.26 5.33 8.61
C ASN A 240 -19.40 4.23 8.00
N ALA A 241 -18.61 3.48 8.78
CA ALA A 241 -17.62 2.57 8.21
C ALA A 241 -18.24 1.34 7.51
N ASP A 242 -17.55 0.79 6.51
CA ASP A 242 -17.96 -0.43 5.80
C ASP A 242 -17.22 -1.69 6.29
N ARG A 243 -17.46 -2.81 5.61
CA ARG A 243 -16.90 -4.14 5.91
C ARG A 243 -15.36 -4.17 6.04
N ARG A 244 -14.63 -3.21 5.44
CA ARG A 244 -13.16 -3.11 5.59
C ARG A 244 -12.73 -2.89 7.05
N ALA A 245 -13.62 -2.36 7.90
CA ALA A 245 -13.36 -2.12 9.31
C ALA A 245 -13.39 -3.38 10.19
N ILE A 246 -13.87 -4.52 9.70
CA ILE A 246 -13.98 -5.76 10.50
C ILE A 246 -12.62 -6.17 11.07
N VAL A 247 -11.59 -6.26 10.24
CA VAL A 247 -10.27 -6.73 10.68
C VAL A 247 -9.64 -5.77 11.70
N PRO A 248 -9.64 -4.43 11.49
CA PRO A 248 -9.22 -3.50 12.52
C PRO A 248 -10.02 -3.59 13.83
N LEU A 249 -11.33 -3.84 13.76
CA LEU A 249 -12.19 -3.97 14.95
C LEU A 249 -11.84 -5.18 15.81
N MET A 250 -11.39 -6.29 15.21
CA MET A 250 -10.99 -7.50 15.96
C MET A 250 -9.85 -7.24 16.95
N ARG A 251 -9.01 -6.21 16.72
CA ARG A 251 -7.95 -5.83 17.67
C ARG A 251 -8.51 -5.51 19.05
N TYR A 252 -9.69 -4.90 19.11
CA TYR A 252 -10.31 -4.41 20.35
C TYR A 252 -11.04 -5.51 21.12
N GLU A 253 -11.21 -6.69 20.54
CA GLU A 253 -11.73 -7.88 21.24
C GLU A 253 -10.69 -8.49 22.19
N ASN A 254 -9.39 -8.31 21.87
CA ASN A 254 -8.32 -8.85 22.68
C ASN A 254 -8.32 -8.22 24.07
N LYS A 255 -8.31 -9.08 25.10
CA LYS A 255 -8.29 -8.71 26.52
C LYS A 255 -6.89 -8.73 27.13
N ARG A 256 -5.87 -8.87 26.30
CA ARG A 256 -4.45 -9.00 26.69
C ARG A 256 -3.58 -8.28 25.66
N GLY A 257 -2.37 -7.91 26.07
CA GLY A 257 -1.37 -7.27 25.20
C GLY A 257 -0.72 -6.03 25.80
N CYS A 258 -1.26 -5.49 26.90
CA CYS A 258 -0.74 -4.32 27.59
C CYS A 258 -0.06 -4.67 28.92
N GLY A 259 0.69 -3.70 29.45
CA GLY A 259 1.52 -3.87 30.65
C GLY A 259 2.85 -4.57 30.36
N GLU A 260 3.75 -4.56 31.34
CA GLU A 260 5.11 -5.13 31.19
C GLU A 260 5.10 -6.61 30.81
N LYS A 261 4.13 -7.37 31.32
CA LYS A 261 3.95 -8.80 31.05
C LYS A 261 3.01 -9.11 29.88
N LYS A 262 2.46 -8.08 29.21
CA LYS A 262 1.45 -8.22 28.13
C LYS A 262 0.20 -8.98 28.53
N THR A 263 -0.12 -9.05 29.82
CA THR A 263 -1.29 -9.77 30.36
C THR A 263 -2.52 -8.91 30.50
N ASP A 264 -2.36 -7.58 30.47
CA ASP A 264 -3.42 -6.65 30.83
C ASP A 264 -4.27 -6.27 29.61
N ASP A 265 -5.54 -5.96 29.88
CA ASP A 265 -6.49 -5.52 28.85
C ASP A 265 -6.23 -4.07 28.47
N CYS A 266 -5.69 -3.87 27.27
CA CYS A 266 -5.49 -2.54 26.68
C CYS A 266 -6.78 -1.71 26.58
N TRP A 267 -7.94 -2.39 26.52
CA TRP A 267 -9.20 -1.79 26.11
C TRP A 267 -10.30 -2.05 27.14
N LYS A 268 -9.95 -2.10 28.43
CA LYS A 268 -10.91 -2.31 29.53
C LYS A 268 -12.11 -1.36 29.48
N CYS A 269 -11.87 -0.12 29.07
CA CYS A 269 -12.91 0.90 28.93
C CYS A 269 -13.95 0.62 27.84
N LEU A 270 -13.66 -0.29 26.89
CA LEU A 270 -14.60 -0.71 25.84
C LEU A 270 -15.46 -1.89 26.29
N ARG A 271 -15.27 -2.39 27.52
CA ARG A 271 -16.05 -3.50 28.09
C ARG A 271 -17.34 -3.01 28.74
N GLU A 272 -17.39 -1.73 29.07
CA GLU A 272 -18.56 -1.06 29.63
C GLU A 272 -19.49 -0.68 28.46
N GLY A 273 -20.34 -1.62 28.05
CA GLY A 273 -21.37 -1.42 27.02
C GLY A 273 -21.21 -2.30 25.78
N ASP A 274 -22.06 -2.05 24.78
CA ASP A 274 -22.14 -2.86 23.55
C ASP A 274 -21.56 -2.16 22.30
N LEU A 275 -20.93 -0.99 22.46
CA LEU A 275 -20.46 -0.15 21.35
C LEU A 275 -19.57 -0.90 20.35
N LEU A 276 -18.63 -1.74 20.81
CA LEU A 276 -17.79 -2.54 19.94
C LEU A 276 -18.61 -3.58 19.15
N LYS A 277 -19.56 -4.25 19.81
CA LYS A 277 -20.42 -5.25 19.16
C LYS A 277 -21.39 -4.59 18.16
N GLU A 278 -21.90 -3.42 18.49
CA GLU A 278 -22.74 -2.61 17.61
C GLU A 278 -21.97 -2.17 16.36
N ALA A 279 -20.75 -1.66 16.53
CA ALA A 279 -19.87 -1.30 15.42
C ALA A 279 -19.63 -2.51 14.49
N GLN A 280 -19.29 -3.67 15.06
CA GLN A 280 -19.09 -4.90 14.29
C GLN A 280 -20.33 -5.34 13.52
N LYS A 281 -21.51 -5.32 14.17
CA LYS A 281 -22.78 -5.66 13.50
C LYS A 281 -23.12 -4.67 12.40
N ALA A 282 -22.83 -3.39 12.60
CA ALA A 282 -23.12 -2.34 11.62
C ALA A 282 -22.24 -2.48 10.37
N VAL A 283 -20.93 -2.69 10.53
CA VAL A 283 -20.01 -2.82 9.39
C VAL A 283 -20.22 -4.10 8.59
N GLN A 284 -20.71 -5.19 9.22
CA GLN A 284 -21.04 -6.43 8.51
C GLN A 284 -22.18 -6.25 7.50
N LYS A 285 -23.09 -5.30 7.75
CA LYS A 285 -24.23 -5.01 6.88
C LYS A 285 -23.90 -4.08 5.71
N ARG A 286 -22.75 -3.40 5.74
CA ARG A 286 -22.33 -2.42 4.72
C ARG A 286 -21.19 -2.99 3.88
N PRO A 287 -21.42 -3.40 2.62
CA PRO A 287 -20.37 -3.95 1.78
C PRO A 287 -19.29 -2.91 1.50
N ALA A 288 -18.05 -3.38 1.34
CA ALA A 288 -16.96 -2.54 0.88
C ALA A 288 -17.16 -2.19 -0.62
N PRO A 289 -16.78 -0.97 -1.04
CA PRO A 289 -16.95 -0.51 -2.41
C PRO A 289 -15.97 -1.12 -3.40
#